data_AF-A0A8H7EP90-F1
#
_entry.id   AF-A0A8H7EP90-F1
#
_cell.length_a   1.000
_cell.length_b   1.000
_cell.length_c   1.000
_cell.angle_alpha   90.00
_cell.angle_beta   90.00
_cell.angle_gamma   90.00
#
_symmetry.space_group_name_H-M   'P 1'
#
loop_
_entity.id
_entity.type
_entity.pdbx_description
1 polymer ?
#
loop_
_entity_poly.entity_id
_entity_poly.type
_entity_poly.pdbx_seq_one_letter_code
_entity_poly.pdbx_strand_id
1 'polypeptide(L)'
;MGLIDLPLEPLLRIASHLNFDDIYYLMLCSKASRHLAQQILYHKYHIDLTRPESFNRLVHAASAFISRHGYVDHTINTQVLQGVANRLAVEIYDRSPSRNWEACLDFYLDKTLGIILDHVVLDLSMDPLPTAPVAGHENTAEIFLPSRMGRLMAHLLSTLYPTLTAMFESEAAVIHHRLLINHLSRHLDSLAYRYGHQKKVSNKGLEQALRHRLRVFVRFICELVQTDLVSPTDLRILTRQPIPTSFKRQRYGRELDLQLGIFRDLARTLAYHQSSQLDATAGNSGLLVDEIVNKWAPSKENTATTTSAS
;
A
#
# COMPACT_ATOMS: atom_id res chain seq x y z
N MET A 1 -13.39 -10.59 -36.29
CA MET A 1 -13.03 -9.45 -35.44
C MET A 1 -12.60 -9.99 -34.10
N GLY A 2 -11.32 -9.88 -33.78
CA GLY A 2 -10.77 -10.24 -32.48
C GLY A 2 -10.71 -9.03 -31.55
N LEU A 3 -10.43 -9.28 -30.27
CA LEU A 3 -10.25 -8.24 -29.24
C LEU A 3 -9.17 -7.21 -29.62
N ILE A 4 -8.18 -7.62 -30.41
CA ILE A 4 -7.04 -6.81 -30.86
C ILE A 4 -7.46 -5.77 -31.91
N ASP A 5 -8.59 -5.98 -32.58
CA ASP A 5 -9.12 -5.07 -33.61
C ASP A 5 -9.95 -3.92 -33.01
N LEU A 6 -10.21 -3.95 -31.69
CA LEU A 6 -10.97 -2.92 -31.00
C LEU A 6 -10.15 -1.63 -30.85
N PRO A 7 -10.77 -0.44 -30.95
CA PRO A 7 -10.13 0.80 -30.57
C PRO A 7 -9.72 0.80 -29.09
N LEU A 8 -8.71 1.61 -28.76
CA LEU A 8 -8.14 1.68 -27.42
C LEU A 8 -9.16 2.09 -26.35
N GLU A 9 -10.11 2.98 -26.66
CA GLU A 9 -11.06 3.47 -25.66
C GLU A 9 -11.99 2.37 -25.09
N PRO A 10 -12.68 1.55 -25.90
CA PRO A 10 -13.38 0.35 -25.41
C PRO A 10 -12.49 -0.60 -24.61
N LEU A 11 -11.24 -0.80 -25.05
CA LEU A 11 -10.28 -1.67 -24.37
C LEU A 11 -9.92 -1.14 -22.97
N LEU A 12 -9.75 0.18 -22.82
CA LEU A 12 -9.51 0.79 -21.51
C LEU A 12 -10.72 0.67 -20.58
N ARG A 13 -11.94 0.73 -21.12
CA ARG A 13 -13.15 0.48 -20.33
C ARG A 13 -13.20 -0.97 -19.85
N ILE A 14 -12.92 -1.95 -20.72
CA ILE A 14 -12.82 -3.37 -20.31
C ILE A 14 -11.72 -3.54 -19.28
N ALA A 15 -10.53 -2.98 -19.52
CA ALA A 15 -9.39 -3.06 -18.62
C ALA A 15 -9.63 -2.40 -17.26
N SER A 16 -10.58 -1.48 -17.14
CA SER A 16 -10.97 -0.91 -15.83
C SER A 16 -11.56 -1.95 -14.87
N HIS A 17 -12.07 -3.07 -15.40
CA HIS A 17 -12.60 -4.20 -14.64
C HIS A 17 -11.59 -5.33 -14.41
N LEU A 18 -10.38 -5.22 -14.95
CA LEU A 18 -9.32 -6.21 -14.81
C LEU A 18 -8.31 -5.76 -13.76
N ASN A 19 -7.77 -6.69 -12.98
CA ASN A 19 -6.72 -6.40 -12.04
C ASN A 19 -5.36 -6.25 -12.76
N PHE A 20 -4.35 -5.75 -12.05
CA PHE A 20 -3.02 -5.59 -12.65
C PHE A 20 -2.46 -6.92 -13.16
N ASP A 21 -2.62 -8.00 -12.40
CA ASP A 21 -2.16 -9.34 -12.76
C ASP A 21 -2.88 -9.89 -13.98
N ASP A 22 -4.19 -9.73 -14.11
CA ASP A 22 -4.94 -10.16 -15.31
C ASP A 22 -4.36 -9.53 -16.59
N ILE A 23 -4.09 -8.22 -16.55
CA ILE A 23 -3.52 -7.48 -17.67
C ILE A 23 -2.07 -7.92 -17.91
N TYR A 24 -1.30 -8.17 -16.84
CA TYR A 24 0.07 -8.66 -16.96
C TYR A 24 0.13 -10.05 -17.59
N TYR A 25 -0.74 -10.98 -17.19
CA TYR A 25 -0.79 -12.33 -17.77
C TYR A 25 -1.31 -12.32 -19.21
N LEU A 26 -2.21 -11.40 -19.57
CA LEU A 26 -2.61 -11.19 -20.97
C LEU A 26 -1.41 -10.90 -21.87
N MET A 27 -0.41 -10.19 -21.36
CA MET A 27 0.84 -9.90 -22.07
C MET A 27 1.64 -11.18 -22.42
N LEU A 28 1.46 -12.26 -21.65
CA LEU A 28 2.19 -13.52 -21.81
C LEU A 28 1.53 -14.48 -22.82
N CYS A 29 0.24 -14.31 -23.12
CA CYS A 29 -0.52 -15.26 -23.95
C CYS A 29 -0.09 -15.29 -25.43
N SER A 30 0.26 -14.15 -26.03
CA SER A 30 0.61 -14.07 -27.46
C SER A 30 1.40 -12.79 -27.79
N LYS A 31 1.99 -12.72 -28.99
CA LYS A 31 2.65 -11.48 -29.46
C LYS A 31 1.67 -10.32 -29.64
N ALA A 32 0.46 -10.60 -30.13
CA ALA A 32 -0.55 -9.58 -30.37
C ALA A 32 -1.15 -9.06 -29.04
N SER A 33 -1.46 -9.95 -28.11
CA SER A 33 -1.93 -9.59 -26.77
C SER A 33 -0.86 -8.86 -25.95
N ARG A 34 0.43 -9.11 -26.20
CA ARG A 34 1.53 -8.35 -25.60
C ARG A 34 1.46 -6.87 -25.93
N HIS A 35 1.27 -6.52 -27.20
CA HIS A 35 1.21 -5.11 -27.59
C HIS A 35 -0.01 -4.42 -26.97
N LEU A 36 -1.16 -5.08 -27.00
CA LEU A 36 -2.38 -4.61 -26.36
C LEU A 36 -2.19 -4.41 -24.84
N ALA A 37 -1.66 -5.40 -24.14
CA ALA A 37 -1.42 -5.32 -22.70
C ALA A 37 -0.42 -4.21 -22.35
N GLN A 38 0.64 -4.03 -23.15
CA GLN A 38 1.58 -2.91 -22.98
C GLN A 38 0.90 -1.55 -23.10
N GLN A 39 0.03 -1.37 -24.09
CA GLN A 39 -0.75 -0.13 -24.23
C GLN A 39 -1.68 0.09 -23.03
N ILE A 40 -2.39 -0.94 -22.59
CA ILE A 40 -3.27 -0.85 -21.42
C ILE A 40 -2.46 -0.51 -20.16
N LEU A 41 -1.33 -1.18 -19.92
CA LEU A 41 -0.47 -0.91 -18.77
C LEU A 41 0.07 0.51 -18.76
N TYR A 42 0.46 1.02 -19.93
CA TYR A 42 0.90 2.40 -20.07
C TYR A 42 -0.22 3.41 -19.78
N HIS A 43 -1.42 3.20 -20.32
CA HIS A 43 -2.52 4.13 -20.15
C HIS A 43 -3.19 4.07 -18.77
N LYS A 44 -3.32 2.87 -18.19
CA LYS A 44 -3.99 2.65 -16.90
C LYS A 44 -3.07 2.85 -15.70
N TYR A 45 -1.82 2.36 -15.80
CA TYR A 45 -0.88 2.35 -14.68
C TYR A 45 0.35 3.24 -14.91
N HIS A 46 0.50 3.86 -16.08
CA HIS A 46 1.70 4.61 -16.47
C HIS A 46 2.99 3.76 -16.44
N ILE A 47 2.84 2.45 -16.65
CA ILE A 47 3.96 1.52 -16.69
C ILE A 47 4.39 1.31 -18.15
N ASP A 48 5.61 1.73 -18.47
CA ASP A 48 6.23 1.46 -19.76
C ASP A 48 7.07 0.17 -19.70
N LEU A 49 6.56 -0.89 -20.35
CA LEU A 49 7.24 -2.19 -20.52
C LEU A 49 7.79 -2.41 -21.93
N THR A 50 7.93 -1.36 -22.74
CA THR A 50 8.46 -1.49 -24.11
C THR A 50 9.93 -1.92 -24.14
N ARG A 51 10.68 -1.62 -23.07
CA ARG A 51 12.09 -2.01 -22.92
C ARG A 51 12.20 -3.48 -22.46
N PRO A 52 12.80 -4.38 -23.26
CA PRO A 52 12.68 -5.82 -23.05
C PRO A 52 13.38 -6.37 -21.79
N GLU A 53 14.43 -5.71 -21.28
CA GLU A 53 15.32 -6.25 -20.24
C GLU A 53 15.48 -5.35 -19.00
N SER A 54 14.46 -4.57 -18.64
CA SER A 54 14.56 -3.76 -17.43
C SER A 54 14.34 -4.61 -16.17
N PHE A 55 15.18 -4.40 -15.14
CA PHE A 55 14.92 -4.91 -13.79
C PHE A 55 13.51 -4.57 -13.30
N ASN A 56 12.98 -3.40 -13.70
CA ASN A 56 11.60 -3.00 -13.43
C ASN A 56 10.58 -4.06 -13.89
N ARG A 57 10.76 -4.64 -15.08
CA ARG A 57 9.86 -5.67 -15.60
C ARG A 57 9.83 -6.91 -14.71
N LEU A 58 10.95 -7.26 -14.09
CA LEU A 58 11.05 -8.36 -13.13
C LEU A 58 10.27 -8.03 -11.85
N VAL A 59 10.39 -6.82 -11.31
CA VAL A 59 9.62 -6.41 -10.12
C VAL A 59 8.11 -6.38 -10.44
N HIS A 60 7.71 -5.84 -11.59
CA HIS A 60 6.31 -5.90 -12.04
C HIS A 60 5.81 -7.33 -12.22
N ALA A 61 6.65 -8.25 -12.73
CA ALA A 61 6.32 -9.67 -12.83
C ALA A 61 6.11 -10.30 -11.46
N ALA A 62 7.01 -10.01 -10.51
CA ALA A 62 6.92 -10.49 -9.14
C ALA A 62 5.62 -10.02 -8.47
N SER A 63 5.26 -8.74 -8.61
CA SER A 63 3.99 -8.20 -8.09
C SER A 63 2.77 -8.88 -8.72
N ALA A 64 2.76 -9.10 -10.04
CA ALA A 64 1.66 -9.79 -10.73
C ALA A 64 1.52 -11.24 -10.26
N PHE A 65 2.65 -11.95 -10.13
CA PHE A 65 2.68 -13.34 -9.68
C PHE A 65 2.16 -13.48 -8.24
N ILE A 66 2.60 -12.60 -7.34
CA ILE A 66 2.16 -12.59 -5.94
C ILE A 66 0.69 -12.21 -5.81
N SER A 67 0.21 -11.23 -6.58
CA SER A 67 -1.22 -10.88 -6.60
C SER A 67 -2.10 -12.10 -6.90
N ARG A 68 -1.68 -12.92 -7.87
CA ARG A 68 -2.43 -14.08 -8.34
C ARG A 68 -2.29 -15.32 -7.47
N HIS A 69 -1.09 -15.59 -6.98
CA HIS A 69 -0.74 -16.86 -6.31
C HIS A 69 -0.41 -16.71 -4.83
N GLY A 70 -0.32 -15.48 -4.32
CA GLY A 70 0.03 -15.18 -2.94
C GLY A 70 -1.08 -15.49 -1.94
N TYR A 71 -2.30 -15.78 -2.40
CA TYR A 71 -3.40 -16.23 -1.55
C TYR A 71 -3.89 -17.63 -1.92
N VAL A 72 -4.11 -18.44 -0.90
CA VAL A 72 -4.82 -19.72 -0.96
C VAL A 72 -5.85 -19.70 0.17
N ASP A 73 -7.12 -19.88 -0.15
CA ASP A 73 -8.22 -19.90 0.83
C ASP A 73 -8.22 -18.69 1.79
N HIS A 74 -8.05 -17.48 1.24
CA HIS A 74 -7.95 -16.21 1.98
C HIS A 74 -6.74 -16.07 2.93
N THR A 75 -5.88 -17.08 2.98
CA THR A 75 -4.62 -17.05 3.74
C THR A 75 -3.44 -16.78 2.82
N ILE A 76 -2.40 -16.14 3.37
CA ILE A 76 -1.20 -15.83 2.60
C ILE A 76 -0.38 -17.10 2.41
N ASN A 77 -0.07 -17.42 1.16
CA ASN A 77 0.84 -18.50 0.83
C ASN A 77 2.29 -18.04 1.04
N THR A 78 2.82 -18.37 2.22
CA THR A 78 4.19 -18.02 2.61
C THR A 78 5.25 -18.67 1.74
N GLN A 79 4.99 -19.85 1.16
CA GLN A 79 5.94 -20.50 0.25
C GLN A 79 6.11 -19.73 -1.05
N VAL A 80 4.99 -19.23 -1.61
CA VAL A 80 5.02 -18.37 -2.80
C VAL A 80 5.77 -17.08 -2.51
N LEU A 81 5.46 -16.42 -1.38
CA LEU A 81 6.16 -15.20 -0.99
C LEU A 81 7.66 -15.42 -0.81
N GLN A 82 8.07 -16.47 -0.08
CA GLN A 82 9.47 -16.81 0.11
C GLN A 82 10.18 -17.13 -1.21
N GLY A 83 9.53 -17.89 -2.09
CA GLY A 83 10.09 -18.22 -3.39
C GLY A 83 10.35 -16.98 -4.25
N VAL A 84 9.40 -16.05 -4.28
CA VAL A 84 9.55 -14.80 -5.03
C VAL A 84 10.58 -13.88 -4.36
N ALA A 85 10.57 -13.76 -3.03
CA ALA A 85 11.55 -12.98 -2.28
C ALA A 85 12.98 -13.48 -2.54
N ASN A 86 13.21 -14.80 -2.46
CA ASN A 86 14.51 -15.41 -2.73
C ASN A 86 14.95 -15.15 -4.17
N ARG A 87 14.05 -15.33 -5.15
CA ARG A 87 14.41 -15.09 -6.55
C ARG A 87 14.76 -13.62 -6.78
N LEU A 88 14.00 -12.69 -6.21
CA LEU A 88 14.27 -11.26 -6.33
C LEU A 88 15.59 -10.89 -5.65
N ALA A 89 15.91 -11.47 -4.49
CA ALA A 89 17.17 -11.25 -3.80
C ALA A 89 18.38 -11.71 -4.62
N VAL A 90 18.32 -12.92 -5.20
CA VAL A 90 19.36 -13.43 -6.12
C VAL A 90 19.54 -12.49 -7.31
N GLU A 91 18.44 -12.04 -7.91
CA GLU A 91 18.49 -11.14 -9.06
C GLU A 91 19.07 -9.76 -8.73
N ILE A 92 18.86 -9.26 -7.50
CA ILE A 92 19.50 -8.04 -6.99
C ILE A 92 21.00 -8.29 -6.76
N TYR A 93 21.36 -9.43 -6.19
CA TYR A 93 22.74 -9.84 -5.92
C TYR A 93 23.57 -10.01 -7.17
N ASP A 94 23.08 -10.78 -8.14
CA ASP A 94 23.78 -11.03 -9.40
C ASP A 94 24.06 -9.72 -10.18
N ARG A 95 23.20 -8.71 -10.00
CA ARG A 95 23.35 -7.39 -10.61
C ARG A 95 24.09 -6.36 -9.75
N SER A 96 24.38 -6.67 -8.49
CA SER A 96 25.12 -5.83 -7.55
C SER A 96 26.41 -6.53 -7.08
N PRO A 97 27.36 -6.80 -7.99
CA PRO A 97 28.57 -7.55 -7.65
C PRO A 97 29.43 -6.83 -6.59
N SER A 98 30.26 -7.60 -5.90
CA SER A 98 30.98 -7.25 -4.67
C SER A 98 31.92 -6.03 -4.70
N ARG A 99 32.22 -5.45 -5.88
CA ARG A 99 32.96 -4.19 -5.99
C ARG A 99 31.96 -3.04 -6.13
N ASN A 100 31.79 -2.24 -5.08
CA ASN A 100 30.84 -1.12 -4.99
C ASN A 100 29.36 -1.54 -5.00
N TRP A 101 29.04 -2.61 -4.28
CA TRP A 101 27.68 -3.14 -4.19
C TRP A 101 26.69 -2.11 -3.63
N GLU A 102 27.12 -1.19 -2.75
CA GLU A 102 26.25 -0.21 -2.09
C GLU A 102 25.45 0.65 -3.08
N ALA A 103 26.10 1.29 -4.05
CA ALA A 103 25.43 2.16 -5.00
C ALA A 103 24.49 1.39 -5.94
N CYS A 104 24.86 0.16 -6.30
CA CYS A 104 24.03 -0.73 -7.10
C CYS A 104 22.81 -1.20 -6.30
N LEU A 105 23.02 -1.63 -5.05
CA LEU A 105 21.96 -2.06 -4.16
C LEU A 105 20.98 -0.91 -3.89
N ASP A 106 21.49 0.30 -3.62
CA ASP A 106 20.69 1.52 -3.46
C ASP A 106 19.77 1.72 -4.68
N PHE A 107 20.33 1.64 -5.89
CA PHE A 107 19.55 1.74 -7.12
C PHE A 107 18.47 0.65 -7.27
N TYR A 108 18.81 -0.62 -7.07
CA TYR A 108 17.83 -1.72 -7.24
C TYR A 108 16.77 -1.73 -6.16
N LEU A 109 17.12 -1.39 -4.91
CA LEU A 109 16.16 -1.21 -3.83
C LEU A 109 15.25 -0.02 -4.08
N ASP A 110 15.78 1.10 -4.56
CA ASP A 110 14.99 2.27 -4.94
C ASP A 110 13.94 1.91 -6.00
N LYS A 111 14.33 1.13 -7.04
CA LYS A 111 13.39 0.62 -8.04
C LYS A 111 12.38 -0.37 -7.48
N THR A 112 12.83 -1.30 -6.66
CA THR A 112 11.96 -2.33 -6.08
C THR A 112 10.89 -1.72 -5.20
N LEU A 113 11.30 -0.84 -4.27
CA LEU A 113 10.39 -0.15 -3.37
C LEU A 113 9.44 0.75 -4.16
N GLY A 114 9.94 1.59 -5.07
CA GLY A 114 9.09 2.47 -5.87
C GLY A 114 7.98 1.71 -6.61
N ILE A 115 8.31 0.59 -7.27
CA ILE A 115 7.32 -0.22 -8.01
C ILE A 115 6.32 -0.89 -7.06
N ILE A 116 6.78 -1.44 -5.93
CA ILE A 116 5.89 -2.08 -4.95
C ILE A 116 4.91 -1.06 -4.38
N LEU A 117 5.39 0.11 -3.96
CA LEU A 117 4.55 1.18 -3.44
C LEU A 117 3.56 1.71 -4.48
N ASP A 118 3.99 1.86 -5.73
CA ASP A 118 3.10 2.23 -6.83
C ASP A 118 1.97 1.21 -7.02
N HIS A 119 2.26 -0.09 -7.01
CA HIS A 119 1.24 -1.13 -7.13
C HIS A 119 0.23 -1.10 -5.99
N VAL A 120 0.71 -0.91 -4.76
CA VAL A 120 -0.17 -0.77 -3.59
C VAL A 120 -1.13 0.41 -3.78
N VAL A 121 -0.66 1.54 -4.29
CA VAL A 121 -1.50 2.75 -4.45
C VAL A 121 -2.37 2.71 -5.70
N LEU A 122 -1.93 2.05 -6.78
CA LEU A 122 -2.61 2.05 -8.07
C LEU A 122 -3.67 0.96 -8.22
N ASP A 123 -3.55 -0.19 -7.52
CA ASP A 123 -4.52 -1.28 -7.65
C ASP A 123 -5.70 -1.15 -6.68
N LEU A 124 -6.57 -0.19 -7.01
CA LEU A 124 -7.75 0.17 -6.22
C LEU A 124 -8.87 -0.89 -6.26
N SER A 125 -8.79 -1.86 -7.17
CA SER A 125 -9.78 -2.93 -7.38
C SER A 125 -9.81 -3.94 -6.22
N MET A 126 -8.72 -4.01 -5.46
CA MET A 126 -8.47 -4.96 -4.38
C MET A 126 -8.91 -4.47 -3.00
N ASP A 127 -9.59 -3.32 -2.97
CA ASP A 127 -10.14 -2.70 -1.78
C ASP A 127 -11.50 -2.09 -2.14
N PRO A 128 -12.58 -2.91 -2.16
CA PRO A 128 -13.91 -2.37 -2.42
C PRO A 128 -14.22 -1.37 -1.32
N LEU A 129 -14.32 -0.09 -1.70
CA LEU A 129 -14.94 0.92 -0.86
C LEU A 129 -16.26 0.33 -0.36
N PRO A 130 -16.59 0.42 0.94
CA PRO A 130 -17.94 0.11 1.37
C PRO A 130 -18.87 1.02 0.56
N THR A 131 -19.57 0.42 -0.41
CA THR A 131 -20.72 1.06 -1.03
C THR A 131 -21.66 1.38 0.11
N ALA A 132 -22.16 2.62 0.11
CA ALA A 132 -23.10 3.16 1.10
C ALA A 132 -24.07 2.08 1.59
N PRO A 133 -24.42 2.08 2.89
CA PRO A 133 -25.15 1.00 3.53
C PRO A 133 -26.35 0.62 2.68
N VAL A 134 -26.32 -0.60 2.15
CA VAL A 134 -27.52 -1.22 1.59
C VAL A 134 -28.52 -1.24 2.75
N ALA A 135 -29.61 -0.49 2.59
CA ALA A 135 -30.64 -0.34 3.60
C ALA A 135 -31.06 -1.73 4.11
N GLY A 136 -30.68 -2.08 5.33
CA GLY A 136 -31.10 -3.33 5.96
C GLY A 136 -30.12 -4.02 6.92
N HIS A 137 -28.83 -3.67 6.95
CA HIS A 137 -27.87 -4.28 7.90
C HIS A 137 -27.16 -3.22 8.74
N GLU A 138 -27.89 -2.70 9.73
CA GLU A 138 -27.31 -2.00 10.87
C GLU A 138 -26.60 -3.05 11.76
N ASN A 139 -25.26 -3.09 11.78
CA ASN A 139 -24.39 -3.50 12.91
C ASN A 139 -23.00 -4.07 12.55
N THR A 140 -22.54 -4.07 11.30
CA THR A 140 -21.10 -4.26 11.06
C THR A 140 -20.40 -2.93 11.25
N ALA A 141 -19.84 -2.71 12.45
CA ALA A 141 -18.70 -1.81 12.61
C ALA A 141 -17.76 -2.07 11.42
N GLU A 142 -17.43 -1.03 10.65
CA GLU A 142 -16.51 -1.12 9.53
C GLU A 142 -15.14 -1.56 10.06
N ILE A 143 -14.94 -2.88 10.19
CA ILE A 143 -13.64 -3.46 10.50
C ILE A 143 -12.73 -2.99 9.38
N PHE A 144 -11.75 -2.17 9.74
CA PHE A 144 -10.82 -1.60 8.80
C PHE A 144 -9.90 -2.72 8.30
N LEU A 145 -10.37 -3.45 7.29
CA LEU A 145 -9.63 -4.56 6.71
C LEU A 145 -8.46 -4.01 5.87
N PRO A 146 -7.25 -4.53 6.04
CA PRO A 146 -6.11 -4.20 5.19
C PRO A 146 -6.41 -4.44 3.71
N SER A 147 -5.82 -3.63 2.83
CA SER A 147 -5.93 -3.90 1.39
C SER A 147 -5.23 -5.22 1.09
N ARG A 148 -5.86 -6.05 0.25
CA ARG A 148 -5.34 -7.37 -0.11
C ARG A 148 -3.93 -7.28 -0.71
N MET A 149 -3.71 -6.28 -1.56
CA MET A 149 -2.40 -6.00 -2.17
C MET A 149 -1.40 -5.45 -1.15
N GLY A 150 -1.81 -4.50 -0.30
CA GLY A 150 -0.93 -3.91 0.72
C GLY A 150 -0.39 -4.96 1.67
N ARG A 151 -1.24 -5.89 2.11
CA ARG A 151 -0.84 -7.01 2.96
C ARG A 151 0.19 -7.91 2.26
N LEU A 152 -0.09 -8.35 1.03
CA LEU A 152 0.87 -9.18 0.27
C LEU A 152 2.22 -8.49 0.08
N MET A 153 2.22 -7.20 -0.25
CA MET A 153 3.44 -6.44 -0.49
C MET A 153 4.22 -6.19 0.80
N ALA A 154 3.56 -5.93 1.93
CA ALA A 154 4.23 -5.80 3.23
C ALA A 154 4.87 -7.14 3.66
N HIS A 155 4.16 -8.25 3.48
CA HIS A 155 4.72 -9.58 3.75
C HIS A 155 5.85 -9.95 2.79
N LEU A 156 5.77 -9.56 1.52
CA LEU A 156 6.87 -9.72 0.57
C LEU A 156 8.12 -8.96 1.04
N LEU A 157 7.97 -7.69 1.40
CA LEU A 157 9.09 -6.86 1.86
C LEU A 157 9.71 -7.41 3.14
N SER A 158 8.90 -7.89 4.10
CA SER A 158 9.40 -8.45 5.36
C SER A 158 10.09 -9.80 5.16
N THR A 159 9.73 -10.53 4.11
CA THR A 159 10.41 -11.77 3.71
C THR A 159 11.71 -11.49 2.92
N LEU A 160 11.69 -10.47 2.06
CA LEU A 160 12.82 -10.06 1.25
C LEU A 160 13.95 -9.45 2.09
N TYR A 161 13.59 -8.63 3.08
CA TYR A 161 14.52 -7.84 3.87
C TYR A 161 15.62 -8.68 4.56
N PRO A 162 15.30 -9.72 5.37
CA PRO A 162 16.32 -10.55 6.01
C PRO A 162 17.23 -11.27 5.00
N THR A 163 16.68 -11.66 3.85
CA THR A 163 17.43 -12.34 2.79
C THR A 163 18.48 -11.40 2.20
N LEU A 164 18.11 -10.15 1.92
CA LEU A 164 19.06 -9.15 1.43
C LEU A 164 20.12 -8.77 2.47
N THR A 165 19.74 -8.62 3.74
CA THR A 165 20.70 -8.37 4.83
C THR A 165 21.71 -9.52 4.98
N ALA A 166 21.28 -10.76 4.80
CA ALA A 166 22.19 -11.91 4.81
C ALA A 166 23.18 -11.91 3.62
N MET A 167 22.80 -11.32 2.48
CA MET A 167 23.62 -11.30 1.26
C MET A 167 24.59 -10.10 1.18
N PHE A 168 24.27 -8.97 1.82
CA PHE A 168 24.95 -7.68 1.64
C PHE A 168 25.44 -7.03 2.94
N GLU A 169 25.74 -7.82 3.97
CA GLU A 169 26.21 -7.35 5.29
C GLU A 169 25.21 -6.43 6.03
N SER A 170 25.56 -6.00 7.25
CA SER A 170 24.66 -5.21 8.11
C SER A 170 24.39 -3.80 7.58
N GLU A 171 25.25 -3.24 6.74
CA GLU A 171 25.10 -1.88 6.20
C GLU A 171 23.96 -1.80 5.17
N ALA A 172 23.64 -2.91 4.50
CA ALA A 172 22.48 -3.04 3.61
C ALA A 172 21.14 -2.81 4.33
N ALA A 173 21.06 -3.16 5.62
CA ALA A 173 19.88 -2.91 6.44
C ALA A 173 19.60 -1.40 6.55
N VAL A 174 20.65 -0.60 6.74
CA VAL A 174 20.55 0.87 6.84
C VAL A 174 20.12 1.46 5.51
N ILE A 175 20.67 0.99 4.39
CA ILE A 175 20.29 1.42 3.04
C ILE A 175 18.82 1.13 2.78
N HIS A 176 18.38 -0.11 3.03
CA HIS A 176 16.99 -0.52 2.86
C HIS A 176 16.04 0.32 3.70
N HIS A 177 16.32 0.47 5.00
CA HIS A 177 15.48 1.25 5.91
C HIS A 177 15.37 2.71 5.48
N ARG A 178 16.52 3.35 5.20
CA ARG A 178 16.58 4.74 4.72
C ARG A 178 15.73 4.94 3.46
N LEU A 179 15.84 4.02 2.49
CA LEU A 179 15.08 4.10 1.24
C LEU A 179 13.59 3.87 1.45
N LEU A 180 13.21 2.91 2.28
CA LEU A 180 11.81 2.63 2.62
C LEU A 180 11.15 3.89 3.20
N ILE A 181 11.77 4.51 4.21
CA ILE A 181 11.24 5.73 4.84
C ILE A 181 11.19 6.90 3.84
N ASN A 182 12.22 7.06 3.00
CA ASN A 182 12.23 8.09 1.96
C ASN A 182 11.10 7.92 0.95
N HIS A 183 10.83 6.69 0.49
CA HIS A 183 9.72 6.42 -0.43
C HIS A 183 8.37 6.67 0.24
N LEU A 184 8.16 6.18 1.47
CA LEU A 184 6.93 6.44 2.21
C LEU A 184 6.66 7.94 2.37
N SER A 185 7.69 8.72 2.70
CA SER A 185 7.61 10.18 2.78
C SER A 185 7.24 10.82 1.44
N ARG A 186 7.94 10.47 0.34
CA ARG A 186 7.66 11.01 -1.00
C ARG A 186 6.23 10.71 -1.47
N HIS A 187 5.74 9.50 -1.21
CA HIS A 187 4.37 9.12 -1.55
C HIS A 187 3.34 9.89 -0.73
N LEU A 188 3.59 10.07 0.58
CA LEU A 188 2.75 10.88 1.45
C LEU A 188 2.70 12.35 0.98
N ASP A 189 3.85 12.94 0.66
CA ASP A 189 3.97 14.30 0.16
C ASP A 189 3.26 14.46 -1.19
N SER A 190 3.42 13.50 -2.11
CA SER A 190 2.73 13.53 -3.41
C SER A 190 1.21 13.49 -3.24
N LEU A 191 0.71 12.62 -2.35
CA LEU A 191 -0.72 12.53 -2.04
C LEU A 191 -1.23 13.82 -1.39
N ALA A 192 -0.50 14.38 -0.42
CA ALA A 192 -0.84 15.63 0.24
C ALA A 192 -0.84 16.82 -0.73
N TYR A 193 0.16 16.92 -1.61
CA TYR A 193 0.28 17.96 -2.63
C TYR A 193 -0.88 17.89 -3.63
N ARG A 194 -1.18 16.71 -4.19
CA ARG A 194 -2.29 16.51 -5.14
C ARG A 194 -3.63 16.86 -4.50
N TYR A 195 -3.83 16.46 -3.25
CA TYR A 195 -5.03 16.80 -2.50
C TYR A 195 -5.16 18.33 -2.28
N GLY A 196 -4.06 18.99 -1.89
CA GLY A 196 -4.03 20.44 -1.64
C GLY A 196 -4.27 21.28 -2.90
N HIS A 197 -3.71 20.89 -4.04
CA HIS A 197 -3.89 21.60 -5.31
C HIS A 197 -5.31 21.45 -5.88
N GLN A 198 -5.94 20.30 -5.68
CA GLN A 198 -7.24 20.02 -6.30
C GLN A 198 -8.44 20.59 -5.55
N LYS A 199 -8.26 21.06 -4.31
CA LYS A 199 -9.25 21.88 -3.60
C LYS A 199 -9.65 23.15 -4.38
N LYS A 200 -8.84 23.56 -5.37
CA LYS A 200 -9.12 24.72 -6.24
C LYS A 200 -9.95 24.38 -7.49
N VAL A 201 -10.07 23.10 -7.87
CA VAL A 201 -10.75 22.65 -9.09
C VAL A 201 -11.72 21.54 -8.70
N SER A 202 -12.97 21.92 -8.42
CA SER A 202 -14.00 21.02 -7.90
C SER A 202 -14.36 19.93 -8.91
N ASN A 203 -13.85 18.71 -8.71
CA ASN A 203 -14.30 17.52 -9.42
C ASN A 203 -14.47 16.36 -8.44
N LYS A 204 -15.73 16.05 -8.10
CA LYS A 204 -16.10 15.07 -7.06
C LYS A 204 -15.51 13.68 -7.28
N GLY A 205 -15.40 13.23 -8.53
CA GLY A 205 -14.87 11.90 -8.85
C GLY A 205 -13.37 11.75 -8.55
N LEU A 206 -12.60 12.82 -8.80
CA LEU A 206 -11.16 12.82 -8.57
C LEU A 206 -10.82 12.92 -7.09
N GLU A 207 -11.61 13.69 -6.33
CA GLU A 207 -11.51 13.76 -4.88
C GLU A 207 -11.73 12.39 -4.22
N GLN A 208 -12.74 11.65 -4.66
CA GLN A 208 -13.02 10.30 -4.17
C GLN A 208 -11.86 9.33 -4.48
N ALA A 209 -11.27 9.40 -5.67
CA ALA A 209 -10.12 8.59 -6.04
C ALA A 209 -8.88 8.89 -5.18
N LEU A 210 -8.61 10.17 -4.88
CA LEU A 210 -7.48 10.56 -4.02
C LEU A 210 -7.68 10.11 -2.57
N ARG A 211 -8.91 10.22 -2.03
CA ARG A 211 -9.25 9.71 -0.69
C ARG A 211 -9.03 8.21 -0.60
N HIS A 212 -9.46 7.47 -1.61
CA HIS A 212 -9.25 6.02 -1.66
C HIS A 212 -7.76 5.66 -1.65
N ARG A 213 -6.96 6.31 -2.49
CA ARG A 213 -5.49 6.12 -2.52
C ARG A 213 -4.82 6.41 -1.17
N LEU A 214 -5.25 7.47 -0.48
CA LEU A 214 -4.72 7.78 0.85
C LEU A 214 -5.06 6.68 1.86
N ARG A 215 -6.30 6.17 1.86
CA ARG A 215 -6.72 5.07 2.74
C ARG A 215 -5.89 3.82 2.52
N VAL A 216 -5.72 3.42 1.25
CA VAL A 216 -4.90 2.26 0.88
C VAL A 216 -3.45 2.43 1.35
N PHE A 217 -2.90 3.65 1.19
CA PHE A 217 -1.55 3.96 1.64
C PHE A 217 -1.39 3.90 3.17
N VAL A 218 -2.35 4.42 3.92
CA VAL A 218 -2.35 4.33 5.39
C VAL A 218 -2.46 2.87 5.85
N ARG A 219 -3.33 2.06 5.22
CA ARG A 219 -3.42 0.61 5.47
C ARG A 219 -2.08 -0.07 5.29
N PHE A 220 -1.40 0.23 4.20
CA PHE A 220 -0.08 -0.32 3.92
C PHE A 220 0.96 0.08 4.97
N ILE A 221 0.97 1.33 5.44
CA ILE A 221 1.87 1.75 6.53
C ILE A 221 1.59 0.96 7.80
N CYS A 222 0.32 0.73 8.15
CA CYS A 222 -0.03 -0.10 9.31
C CYS A 222 0.49 -1.53 9.17
N GLU A 223 0.37 -2.13 7.98
CA GLU A 223 0.93 -3.46 7.70
C GLU A 223 2.46 -3.47 7.85
N LEU A 224 3.16 -2.46 7.34
CA LEU A 224 4.62 -2.37 7.51
C LEU A 224 5.02 -2.32 8.99
N VAL A 225 4.24 -1.64 9.83
CA VAL A 225 4.46 -1.58 11.28
C VAL A 225 4.16 -2.93 11.94
N GLN A 226 3.10 -3.62 11.53
CA GLN A 226 2.79 -4.98 12.01
C GLN A 226 3.88 -6.00 11.66
N THR A 227 4.55 -5.81 10.52
CA THR A 227 5.69 -6.64 10.09
C THR A 227 7.05 -6.20 10.66
N ASP A 228 7.06 -5.24 11.60
CA ASP A 228 8.26 -4.66 12.21
C ASP A 228 9.27 -4.04 11.21
N LEU A 229 8.84 -3.75 9.97
CA LEU A 229 9.65 -3.05 8.96
C LEU A 229 9.74 -1.55 9.19
N VAL A 230 8.75 -0.99 9.90
CA VAL A 230 8.68 0.43 10.24
C VAL A 230 8.46 0.56 11.74
N SER A 231 9.36 1.25 12.42
CA SER A 231 9.25 1.45 13.86
C SER A 231 8.21 2.55 14.19
N PRO A 232 7.69 2.58 15.43
CA PRO A 232 6.84 3.69 15.87
C PRO A 232 7.57 5.05 15.86
N THR A 233 8.90 5.06 15.97
CA THR A 233 9.71 6.28 15.82
C THR A 233 9.69 6.79 14.38
N ASP A 234 9.78 5.89 13.39
CA ASP A 234 9.67 6.24 11.98
C ASP A 234 8.29 6.82 11.66
N LEU A 235 7.22 6.25 12.23
CA LEU A 235 5.86 6.81 12.12
C LEU A 235 5.77 8.23 12.69
N ARG A 236 6.42 8.52 13.82
CA ARG A 236 6.48 9.88 14.36
C ARG A 236 7.19 10.83 13.40
N ILE A 237 8.21 10.38 12.68
CA ILE A 237 8.91 11.19 11.67
C ILE A 237 7.99 11.46 10.47
N LEU A 238 7.36 10.41 9.93
CA LEU A 238 6.43 10.51 8.79
C LEU A 238 5.22 11.41 9.10
N THR A 239 4.72 11.40 10.34
CA THR A 239 3.56 12.20 10.76
C THR A 239 3.88 13.64 11.13
N ARG A 240 5.15 13.95 11.42
CA ARG A 240 5.65 15.31 11.69
C ARG A 240 5.86 16.11 10.41
N GLN A 241 5.89 15.46 9.25
CA GLN A 241 5.94 16.19 7.99
C GLN A 241 4.68 17.06 7.84
N PRO A 242 4.83 18.32 7.40
CA PRO A 242 3.75 19.29 7.39
C PRO A 242 2.73 18.90 6.32
N ILE A 243 1.72 18.13 6.72
CA ILE A 243 0.45 18.13 6.01
C ILE A 243 -0.02 19.59 6.02
N PRO A 244 -0.21 20.23 4.84
CA PRO A 244 -0.42 21.67 4.73
C PRO A 244 -1.48 22.18 5.71
N THR A 245 -1.23 23.31 6.36
CA THR A 245 -2.11 23.92 7.39
C THR A 245 -3.51 24.31 6.88
N SER A 246 -3.79 24.16 5.58
CA SER A 246 -5.09 24.36 4.93
C SER A 246 -6.15 23.29 5.27
N PHE A 247 -5.79 22.32 6.10
CA PHE A 247 -6.65 21.25 6.61
C PHE A 247 -7.63 21.71 7.72
N LYS A 248 -7.22 22.63 8.61
CA LYS A 248 -7.94 22.94 9.87
C LYS A 248 -9.26 23.75 9.77
N ARG A 249 -9.78 24.11 8.58
CA ARG A 249 -10.95 25.00 8.46
C ARG A 249 -11.88 24.60 7.31
N GLN A 250 -12.81 23.67 7.55
CA GLN A 250 -14.25 23.76 7.20
C GLN A 250 -14.95 22.40 7.13
N ARG A 251 -16.25 22.43 7.41
CA ARG A 251 -17.22 21.35 7.73
C ARG A 251 -17.26 20.08 6.85
N TYR A 252 -16.53 19.98 5.74
CA TYR A 252 -16.42 18.75 4.92
C TYR A 252 -15.01 18.13 4.92
N GLY A 253 -14.06 18.75 5.64
CA GLY A 253 -12.72 18.22 5.94
C GLY A 253 -12.68 17.27 7.13
N ARG A 254 -13.82 17.01 7.80
CA ARG A 254 -13.87 16.17 9.00
C ARG A 254 -13.33 14.77 8.77
N GLU A 255 -13.64 14.11 7.65
CA GLU A 255 -13.23 12.72 7.38
C GLU A 255 -11.71 12.58 7.10
N LEU A 256 -11.09 13.58 6.47
CA LEU A 256 -9.66 13.54 6.13
C LEU A 256 -8.80 14.10 7.27
N ASP A 257 -9.29 15.13 7.99
CA ASP A 257 -8.76 15.50 9.30
C ASP A 257 -8.92 14.36 10.30
N LEU A 258 -9.99 13.56 10.18
CA LEU A 258 -10.16 12.32 10.92
C LEU A 258 -9.11 11.32 10.45
N GLN A 259 -8.94 11.03 9.17
CA GLN A 259 -7.94 10.03 8.71
C GLN A 259 -6.48 10.42 8.97
N LEU A 260 -6.13 11.70 8.85
CA LEU A 260 -4.78 12.20 9.16
C LEU A 260 -4.61 12.48 10.66
N GLY A 261 -5.69 12.84 11.35
CA GLY A 261 -5.77 12.87 12.82
C GLY A 261 -5.61 11.46 13.40
N ILE A 262 -6.26 10.48 12.79
CA ILE A 262 -6.17 9.04 13.04
C ILE A 262 -4.75 8.56 12.78
N PHE A 263 -4.13 8.93 11.66
CA PHE A 263 -2.74 8.59 11.39
C PHE A 263 -1.79 9.20 12.44
N ARG A 264 -2.03 10.45 12.86
CA ARG A 264 -1.28 11.11 13.94
C ARG A 264 -1.56 10.51 15.32
N ASP A 265 -2.79 10.10 15.61
CA ASP A 265 -3.21 9.54 16.88
C ASP A 265 -2.76 8.08 16.98
N LEU A 266 -2.77 7.32 15.89
CA LEU A 266 -2.15 6.00 15.80
C LEU A 266 -0.63 6.10 16.06
N ALA A 267 0.05 7.06 15.42
CA ALA A 267 1.47 7.30 15.69
C ALA A 267 1.76 7.82 17.11
N ARG A 268 0.84 8.54 17.74
CA ARG A 268 0.96 8.95 19.16
C ARG A 268 0.72 7.79 20.10
N THR A 269 -0.31 6.99 19.87
CA THR A 269 -0.73 5.85 20.72
C THR A 269 0.30 4.72 20.65
N LEU A 270 0.73 4.32 19.45
CA LEU A 270 1.79 3.31 19.28
C LEU A 270 3.08 3.74 19.98
N ALA A 271 3.40 5.02 19.90
CA ALA A 271 4.63 5.52 20.45
C ALA A 271 4.54 5.92 21.95
N TYR A 272 3.33 6.06 22.51
CA TYR A 272 3.06 6.14 23.95
C TYR A 272 3.15 4.74 24.60
N HIS A 273 2.68 3.71 23.91
CA HIS A 273 2.82 2.33 24.37
C HIS A 273 4.25 1.81 24.26
N GLN A 274 5.03 2.22 23.26
CA GLN A 274 6.46 1.88 23.20
C GLN A 274 7.25 2.48 24.39
N SER A 275 6.85 3.66 24.91
CA SER A 275 7.40 4.20 26.16
C SER A 275 6.90 3.49 27.42
N SER A 276 5.78 2.77 27.35
CA SER A 276 5.20 1.99 28.46
C SER A 276 5.65 0.52 28.47
N GLN A 277 6.03 -0.05 27.33
CA GLN A 277 6.56 -1.42 27.20
C GLN A 277 8.05 -1.54 27.49
N LEU A 278 8.77 -0.42 27.64
CA LEU A 278 10.10 -0.43 28.27
C LEU A 278 10.06 -0.96 29.73
N ASP A 279 8.86 -1.08 30.33
CA ASP A 279 8.63 -1.67 31.65
C ASP A 279 8.00 -3.09 31.64
N ALA A 280 7.61 -3.65 30.49
CA ALA A 280 6.99 -4.98 30.43
C ALA A 280 7.30 -5.76 29.14
N THR A 281 7.83 -6.97 29.31
CA THR A 281 8.36 -7.89 28.30
C THR A 281 7.44 -8.17 27.10
N ALA A 282 8.06 -8.31 25.93
CA ALA A 282 7.52 -8.47 24.60
C ALA A 282 6.55 -9.65 24.41
N GLY A 283 5.49 -9.43 23.61
CA GLY A 283 4.63 -10.53 23.13
C GLY A 283 3.30 -10.17 22.44
N ASN A 284 2.86 -8.91 22.40
CA ASN A 284 1.44 -8.62 22.07
C ASN A 284 1.18 -7.54 20.99
N SER A 285 2.13 -7.24 20.12
CA SER A 285 1.96 -6.21 19.07
C SER A 285 0.82 -6.51 18.07
N GLY A 286 0.58 -7.79 17.74
CA GLY A 286 -0.49 -8.20 16.81
C GLY A 286 -1.92 -8.00 17.34
N LEU A 287 -2.16 -8.37 18.60
CA LEU A 287 -3.46 -8.18 19.27
C LEU A 287 -3.79 -6.69 19.49
N LEU A 288 -2.78 -5.85 19.65
CA LEU A 288 -2.95 -4.43 19.96
C LEU A 288 -3.43 -3.62 18.75
N VAL A 289 -2.97 -3.95 17.53
CA VAL A 289 -3.46 -3.27 16.32
C VAL A 289 -4.92 -3.62 16.07
N ASP A 290 -5.31 -4.88 16.26
CA ASP A 290 -6.71 -5.30 16.16
C ASP A 290 -7.60 -4.69 17.25
N GLU A 291 -7.10 -4.56 18.49
CA GLU A 291 -7.84 -3.95 19.60
C GLU A 291 -8.00 -2.42 19.44
N ILE A 292 -6.99 -1.75 18.89
CA ILE A 292 -7.03 -0.32 18.55
C ILE A 292 -7.97 -0.10 17.35
N VAL A 293 -7.91 -0.93 16.31
CA VAL A 293 -8.84 -0.90 15.17
C VAL A 293 -10.29 -1.15 15.61
N ASN A 294 -10.52 -2.03 16.60
CA ASN A 294 -11.86 -2.31 17.13
C ASN A 294 -12.41 -1.19 18.04
N LYS A 295 -11.56 -0.46 18.77
CA LYS A 295 -11.96 0.78 19.49
C LYS A 295 -12.36 1.93 18.56
N TRP A 296 -12.15 1.80 17.26
CA TRP A 296 -12.43 2.83 16.25
C TRP A 296 -13.80 2.67 15.56
N ALA A 297 -14.61 1.71 15.97
CA ALA A 297 -16.04 1.74 15.69
C ALA A 297 -16.68 2.92 16.45
N PRO A 298 -17.58 3.72 15.83
CA PRO A 298 -18.17 4.88 16.51
C PRO A 298 -18.86 4.43 17.80
N SER A 299 -18.33 4.90 18.94
CA SER A 299 -18.97 4.78 20.23
C SER A 299 -20.34 5.44 20.14
N LYS A 300 -21.40 4.66 20.38
CA LYS A 300 -22.75 5.21 20.57
C LYS A 300 -22.67 6.31 21.64
N GLU A 301 -23.08 7.52 21.29
CA GLU A 301 -23.45 8.50 22.28
C GLU A 301 -24.57 7.89 23.14
N ASN A 302 -24.34 7.89 24.45
CA ASN A 302 -25.31 7.52 25.46
C ASN A 302 -26.62 8.29 25.22
N THR A 303 -27.65 7.65 24.67
CA THR A 303 -29.02 8.11 24.86
C THR A 303 -29.36 7.88 26.31
N ALA A 304 -29.17 8.93 27.11
CA ALA A 304 -29.66 9.02 28.46
C ALA A 304 -31.16 8.68 28.47
N THR A 305 -31.48 7.69 29.29
CA THR A 305 -32.80 7.40 29.83
C THR A 305 -33.50 8.68 30.32
N THR A 306 -34.56 9.09 29.64
CA THR A 306 -35.67 9.80 30.29
C THR A 306 -36.82 8.82 30.43
N THR A 307 -36.81 8.13 31.56
CA THR A 307 -37.96 7.49 32.18
C THR A 307 -39.09 8.50 32.34
N SER A 308 -40.26 8.10 31.83
CA SER A 308 -41.56 8.62 32.22
C SER A 308 -41.75 8.57 33.74
N ALA A 309 -42.24 9.66 34.33
CA ALA A 309 -42.97 9.60 35.59
C ALA A 309 -43.99 10.75 35.65
N SER A 310 -45.27 10.32 35.67
CA SER A 310 -46.49 10.97 36.18
C SER A 310 -46.81 12.41 35.78
#